data_AF-A0A0S7YGM8-F1
#
_entry.id   AF-A0A0S7YGM8-F1
#
_cell.length_a   1.000
_cell.length_b   1.000
_cell.length_c   1.000
_cell.angle_alpha   90.00
_cell.angle_beta   90.00
_cell.angle_gamma   90.00
#
_symmetry.space_group_name_H-M   'P 1'
#
loop_
_entity.id
_entity.type
_entity.pdbx_description
1 polymer ?
#
loop_
_entity_poly.entity_id
_entity_poly.type
_entity_poly.pdbx_seq_one_letter_code
_entity_poly.pdbx_strand_id
1 'polypeptide(L)'
;MQFFREKRGFTLIELLVVIAIIGILAAIVLISLSGARTRALTAATVSTLSGVRPGISLCCAVPTNDLQTSAGGDMCSPGCGSNLPTATELNVTSVTYATSSDCNESNPGYTVTLTGHPNASCTSATVTETRIETPAGCP
;
A
#
# COMPACT_ATOMS: atom_id res chain seq x y z
N MET A 1 -57.97 -27.32 28.11
CA MET A 1 -57.22 -26.05 28.21
C MET A 1 -56.48 -25.81 26.89
N GLN A 2 -56.95 -24.91 26.03
CA GLN A 2 -56.19 -24.49 24.84
C GLN A 2 -55.66 -23.07 25.09
N PHE A 3 -54.35 -22.94 25.24
CA PHE A 3 -53.68 -21.63 25.33
C PHE A 3 -53.63 -21.02 23.91
N PHE A 4 -54.43 -19.97 23.68
CA PHE A 4 -54.25 -19.12 22.50
C PHE A 4 -52.91 -18.41 22.63
N ARG A 5 -51.92 -18.87 21.86
CA ARG A 5 -50.61 -18.25 21.76
C ARG A 5 -50.75 -17.01 20.87
N GLU A 6 -50.76 -15.83 21.50
CA GLU A 6 -50.79 -14.55 20.78
C GLU A 6 -49.56 -14.43 19.88
N LYS A 7 -49.75 -14.60 18.57
CA LYS A 7 -48.71 -14.33 17.58
C LYS A 7 -48.58 -12.81 17.45
N ARG A 8 -47.61 -12.22 18.17
CA ARG A 8 -47.19 -10.84 17.96
C ARG A 8 -46.54 -10.74 16.58
N GLY A 9 -47.26 -10.16 15.61
CA GLY A 9 -46.73 -9.85 14.28
C GLY A 9 -45.93 -8.55 14.31
N PHE A 10 -44.82 -8.51 13.59
CA PHE A 10 -44.08 -7.27 13.33
C PHE A 10 -44.97 -6.34 12.49
N THR A 11 -45.09 -5.07 12.89
CA THR A 11 -45.82 -4.10 12.08
C THR A 11 -44.97 -3.66 10.88
N LEU A 12 -45.60 -3.37 9.74
CA LEU A 12 -44.89 -2.87 8.56
C LEU A 12 -44.14 -1.55 8.85
N ILE A 13 -44.69 -0.73 9.77
CA ILE A 13 -44.05 0.51 10.18
C ILE A 13 -42.78 0.27 11.02
N GLU A 14 -42.75 -0.77 11.87
CA GLU A 14 -41.54 -1.15 12.59
C GLU A 14 -40.43 -1.61 11.66
N LEU A 15 -40.75 -2.37 10.60
CA LEU A 15 -39.73 -2.75 9.62
C LEU A 15 -39.25 -1.54 8.80
N LEU A 16 -40.14 -0.61 8.48
CA LEU A 16 -39.81 0.58 7.69
C LEU A 16 -38.87 1.53 8.44
N VAL A 17 -39.09 1.76 9.74
CA VAL A 17 -38.19 2.62 10.54
C VAL A 17 -36.80 2.00 10.71
N VAL A 18 -36.71 0.66 10.82
CA VAL A 18 -35.43 -0.03 10.98
C VAL A 18 -34.56 0.11 9.73
N ILE A 19 -35.11 -0.11 8.54
CA ILE A 19 -34.34 0.06 7.29
C ILE A 19 -33.93 1.53 7.07
N ALA A 20 -34.75 2.48 7.53
CA ALA A 20 -34.43 3.90 7.47
C ALA A 20 -33.21 4.24 8.33
N ILE A 21 -33.15 3.73 9.57
CA ILE A 21 -32.01 3.96 10.46
C ILE A 21 -30.74 3.27 9.92
N ILE A 22 -30.85 2.01 9.46
CA ILE A 22 -29.71 1.28 8.88
C ILE A 22 -29.16 2.03 7.65
N GLY A 23 -30.04 2.60 6.82
CA GLY A 23 -29.63 3.39 5.65
C GLY A 23 -28.78 4.62 6.01
N ILE A 24 -29.18 5.36 7.05
CA ILE A 24 -28.43 6.53 7.54
C ILE A 24 -27.06 6.11 8.09
N LEU A 25 -27.02 5.07 8.92
CA LEU A 25 -25.76 4.57 9.50
C LEU A 25 -24.80 4.05 8.42
N ALA A 26 -25.32 3.32 7.43
CA ALA A 26 -24.52 2.80 6.31
C ALA A 26 -23.89 3.93 5.47
N ALA A 27 -24.63 5.02 5.22
CA ALA A 27 -24.12 6.16 4.45
C ALA A 27 -22.91 6.83 5.11
N ILE A 28 -22.94 7.02 6.43
CA ILE A 28 -21.83 7.64 7.19
C ILE A 28 -20.58 6.74 7.16
N VAL A 29 -20.77 5.43 7.36
CA VAL A 29 -19.68 4.46 7.37
C VAL A 29 -18.95 4.43 6.02
N LEU A 30 -19.69 4.45 4.91
CA LEU A 30 -19.11 4.41 3.56
C LEU A 30 -18.14 5.57 3.29
N ILE A 31 -18.49 6.78 3.72
CA ILE A 31 -17.64 7.96 3.53
C ILE A 31 -16.33 7.80 4.33
N SER A 32 -16.42 7.33 5.58
CA SER A 32 -15.24 7.12 6.43
C SER A 32 -14.29 6.01 5.95
N LEU A 33 -14.84 4.95 5.34
CA LEU A 33 -14.07 3.77 4.94
C LEU A 33 -13.18 4.02 3.72
N SER A 34 -13.63 4.87 2.78
CA SER A 34 -12.87 5.18 1.56
C SER A 34 -11.50 5.82 1.89
N GLY A 35 -11.48 6.81 2.78
CA GLY A 35 -10.24 7.44 3.24
C GLY A 35 -9.35 6.50 4.05
N ALA A 36 -9.94 5.67 4.92
CA ALA A 36 -9.19 4.70 5.72
C ALA A 36 -8.50 3.64 4.84
N ARG A 37 -9.17 3.14 3.81
CA ARG A 37 -8.60 2.18 2.86
C ARG A 37 -7.40 2.77 2.12
N THR A 38 -7.51 3.99 1.63
CA THR A 38 -6.40 4.65 0.91
C THR A 38 -5.18 4.82 1.80
N ARG A 39 -5.36 5.20 3.08
CA ARG A 39 -4.26 5.30 4.05
C ARG A 39 -3.62 3.96 4.35
N ALA A 40 -4.43 2.91 4.51
CA ALA A 40 -3.92 1.55 4.72
C ALA A 40 -3.08 1.05 3.54
N LEU A 41 -3.50 1.33 2.30
CA LEU A 41 -2.75 0.99 1.09
C LEU A 41 -1.44 1.77 1.01
N THR A 42 -1.46 3.07 1.29
CA THR A 42 -0.22 3.88 1.38
C THR A 42 0.75 3.30 2.41
N ALA A 43 0.28 2.99 3.62
CA ALA A 43 1.12 2.41 4.67
C ALA A 43 1.69 1.05 4.27
N ALA A 44 0.89 0.22 3.59
CA ALA A 44 1.34 -1.07 3.06
C ALA A 44 2.45 -0.87 2.03
N THR A 45 2.29 0.03 1.06
CA THR A 45 3.30 0.37 0.06
C THR A 45 4.62 0.80 0.72
N VAL A 46 4.56 1.70 1.70
CA VAL A 46 5.76 2.14 2.45
C VAL A 46 6.41 0.98 3.21
N SER A 47 5.62 0.08 3.79
CA SER A 47 6.14 -1.10 4.49
C SER A 47 6.83 -2.09 3.54
N THR A 48 6.26 -2.33 2.35
CA THR A 48 6.86 -3.17 1.32
C THR A 48 8.19 -2.58 0.84
N LEU A 49 8.21 -1.28 0.56
CA LEU A 49 9.44 -0.58 0.18
C LEU A 49 10.50 -0.55 1.29
N SER A 50 10.07 -0.57 2.57
CA SER A 50 11.00 -0.69 3.71
C SER A 50 11.71 -2.03 3.74
N GLY A 51 11.06 -3.09 3.26
CA GLY A 51 11.68 -4.42 3.13
C GLY A 51 12.78 -4.48 2.06
N VAL A 52 12.76 -3.60 1.06
CA VAL A 52 13.77 -3.56 -0.01
C VAL A 52 15.10 -2.96 0.46
N ARG A 53 15.05 -2.08 1.47
CA ARG A 53 16.20 -1.35 2.03
C ARG A 53 17.39 -2.24 2.44
N PRO A 54 17.22 -3.27 3.29
CA PRO A 54 18.33 -4.15 3.65
C PRO A 54 18.92 -4.86 2.43
N GLY A 55 18.08 -5.20 1.45
CA GLY A 55 18.52 -5.82 0.20
C GLY A 55 19.43 -4.90 -0.63
N ILE A 56 19.07 -3.61 -0.75
CA ILE A 56 19.92 -2.59 -1.41
C ILE A 56 21.24 -2.41 -0.66
N SER A 57 21.22 -2.33 0.67
CA SER A 57 22.45 -2.20 1.47
C SER A 57 23.36 -3.41 1.34
N LEU A 58 22.78 -4.63 1.30
CA LEU A 58 23.53 -5.86 1.11
C LEU A 58 24.10 -5.94 -0.31
N CYS A 59 23.37 -5.43 -1.29
CA CYS A 59 23.82 -5.31 -2.68
C CYS A 59 25.15 -4.56 -2.74
N CYS A 60 25.14 -3.33 -2.22
CA CYS A 60 26.25 -2.41 -2.36
C CYS A 60 27.37 -2.64 -1.32
N ALA A 61 27.15 -3.51 -0.33
CA ALA A 61 28.24 -4.02 0.51
C ALA A 61 29.28 -4.83 -0.31
N VAL A 62 28.89 -5.32 -1.48
CA VAL A 62 29.78 -6.06 -2.40
C VAL A 62 30.18 -5.15 -3.56
N PRO A 63 31.47 -4.83 -3.74
CA PRO A 63 31.93 -3.85 -4.73
C PRO A 63 31.75 -4.30 -6.19
N THR A 64 31.47 -5.58 -6.44
CA THR A 64 31.22 -6.12 -7.79
C THR A 64 29.74 -6.09 -8.18
N ASN A 65 28.85 -5.71 -7.26
CA ASN A 65 27.42 -5.74 -7.48
C ASN A 65 26.91 -4.37 -7.90
N ASP A 66 25.94 -4.36 -8.82
CA ASP A 66 25.26 -3.17 -9.29
C ASP A 66 23.74 -3.28 -9.01
N LEU A 67 23.10 -2.16 -8.71
CA LEU A 67 21.66 -2.12 -8.43
C LEU A 67 20.86 -2.22 -9.72
N GLN A 68 19.89 -3.11 -9.73
CA GLN A 68 18.97 -3.26 -10.85
C GLN A 68 17.79 -2.27 -10.74
N THR A 69 17.33 -1.80 -11.90
CA THR A 69 16.20 -0.86 -12.03
C THR A 69 14.95 -1.52 -12.60
N SER A 70 14.87 -2.86 -12.59
CA SER A 70 13.76 -3.61 -13.18
C SER A 70 12.93 -4.31 -12.11
N ALA A 71 11.61 -4.13 -12.19
CA ALA A 71 10.65 -4.80 -11.30
C ALA A 71 10.66 -6.32 -11.50
N GLY A 72 10.43 -7.10 -10.43
CA GLY A 72 10.20 -8.55 -10.52
C GLY A 72 11.45 -9.38 -10.83
N GLY A 73 12.61 -8.76 -10.98
CA GLY A 73 13.91 -9.42 -11.03
C GLY A 73 14.71 -9.24 -9.75
N ASP A 74 15.87 -9.88 -9.70
CA ASP A 74 16.85 -9.66 -8.63
C ASP A 74 17.19 -8.16 -8.54
N MET A 75 17.29 -7.65 -7.33
CA MET A 75 17.64 -6.25 -7.06
C MET A 75 19.10 -5.92 -7.33
N CYS A 76 19.94 -6.95 -7.53
CA CYS A 76 21.38 -6.84 -7.77
C CYS A 76 21.80 -7.60 -9.01
N SER A 77 22.88 -7.15 -9.63
CA SER A 77 23.63 -7.91 -10.62
C SER A 77 25.10 -8.01 -10.21
N PRO A 78 25.70 -9.22 -10.09
CA PRO A 78 25.03 -10.52 -10.12
C PRO A 78 24.04 -10.72 -8.95
N GLY A 79 23.01 -11.53 -9.18
CA GLY A 79 21.85 -11.69 -8.29
C GLY A 79 22.17 -12.06 -6.85
N CYS A 80 21.40 -11.51 -5.91
CA CYS A 80 21.52 -11.77 -4.47
C CYS A 80 20.33 -12.57 -3.89
N GLY A 81 19.46 -13.10 -4.75
CA GLY A 81 18.28 -13.88 -4.34
C GLY A 81 17.20 -13.03 -3.69
N SER A 82 17.16 -11.74 -4.01
CA SER A 82 16.22 -10.78 -3.44
C SER A 82 15.59 -9.99 -4.58
N ASN A 83 14.26 -9.96 -4.66
CA ASN A 83 13.56 -9.34 -5.78
C ASN A 83 12.97 -7.98 -5.43
N LEU A 84 12.89 -7.13 -6.44
CA LEU A 84 12.24 -5.84 -6.33
C LEU A 84 10.73 -5.99 -6.56
N PRO A 85 9.86 -5.32 -5.77
CA PRO A 85 8.42 -5.55 -5.85
C PRO A 85 7.85 -5.19 -7.22
N THR A 86 6.86 -5.93 -7.66
CA THR A 86 6.11 -5.70 -8.89
C THR A 86 4.98 -4.70 -8.67
N ALA A 87 4.45 -4.14 -9.76
CA ALA A 87 3.30 -3.22 -9.70
C ALA A 87 2.08 -3.85 -9.00
N THR A 88 1.88 -5.15 -9.15
CA THR A 88 0.81 -5.91 -8.51
C THR A 88 0.99 -5.98 -6.99
N GLU A 89 2.21 -6.16 -6.50
CA GLU A 89 2.53 -6.21 -5.06
C GLU A 89 2.32 -4.85 -4.37
N LEU A 90 2.44 -3.75 -5.11
CA LEU A 90 2.24 -2.39 -4.61
C LEU A 90 0.84 -1.83 -4.90
N ASN A 91 -0.04 -2.60 -5.54
CA ASN A 91 -1.38 -2.17 -5.93
C ASN A 91 -1.37 -0.86 -6.77
N VAL A 92 -0.48 -0.80 -7.75
CA VAL A 92 -0.31 0.31 -8.71
C VAL A 92 -0.42 -0.18 -10.14
N THR A 93 -0.57 0.73 -11.10
CA THR A 93 -0.65 0.41 -12.53
C THR A 93 0.73 0.12 -13.12
N SER A 94 1.74 0.90 -12.74
CA SER A 94 3.13 0.64 -13.09
C SER A 94 4.07 1.16 -12.02
N VAL A 95 5.23 0.53 -11.94
CA VAL A 95 6.33 0.96 -11.08
C VAL A 95 7.57 1.17 -11.93
N THR A 96 8.21 2.31 -11.78
CA THR A 96 9.47 2.65 -12.41
C THR A 96 10.50 2.91 -11.34
N TYR A 97 11.74 2.58 -11.64
CA TYR A 97 12.80 2.46 -10.69
C TYR A 97 14.02 3.17 -11.21
N ALA A 98 14.62 4.02 -10.39
CA ALA A 98 15.78 4.82 -10.77
C ALA A 98 16.78 4.85 -9.62
N THR A 99 18.05 4.61 -9.92
CA THR A 99 19.15 4.83 -8.97
C THR A 99 19.46 6.32 -8.92
N SER A 100 19.69 6.86 -7.71
CA SER A 100 20.22 8.22 -7.55
C SER A 100 21.75 8.26 -7.46
N SER A 101 22.37 7.08 -7.29
CA SER A 101 23.80 6.85 -7.19
C SER A 101 24.10 5.37 -7.48
N ASP A 102 25.27 5.08 -8.05
CA ASP A 102 25.80 3.72 -8.18
C ASP A 102 26.19 3.17 -6.79
N CYS A 103 26.34 1.85 -6.66
CA CYS A 103 26.81 1.20 -5.42
C CYS A 103 28.21 1.66 -4.93
N ASN A 104 28.87 2.54 -5.67
CA ASN A 104 30.19 3.09 -5.35
C ASN A 104 30.15 4.31 -4.42
N GLU A 105 28.97 4.85 -4.12
CA GLU A 105 28.80 5.95 -3.16
C GLU A 105 28.38 5.45 -1.77
N SER A 106 28.83 6.15 -0.72
CA SER A 106 28.36 5.89 0.64
C SER A 106 26.88 6.25 0.74
N ASN A 107 26.03 5.23 0.95
CA ASN A 107 24.57 5.31 1.06
C ASN A 107 23.85 5.58 -0.29
N PRO A 108 23.80 4.61 -1.22
CA PRO A 108 23.10 4.79 -2.48
C PRO A 108 21.60 5.01 -2.25
N GLY A 109 21.08 6.10 -2.81
CA GLY A 109 19.65 6.38 -2.80
C GLY A 109 18.97 5.77 -4.02
N TYR A 110 17.71 5.39 -3.87
CA TYR A 110 16.91 4.80 -4.91
C TYR A 110 15.54 5.46 -4.98
N THR A 111 15.06 5.77 -6.16
CA THR A 111 13.74 6.38 -6.35
C THR A 111 12.81 5.39 -7.03
N VAL A 112 11.66 5.20 -6.40
CA VAL A 112 10.54 4.41 -6.91
C VAL A 112 9.46 5.38 -7.36
N THR A 113 9.03 5.29 -8.60
CA THR A 113 7.90 6.04 -9.14
C THR A 113 6.71 5.12 -9.30
N LEU A 114 5.60 5.46 -8.66
CA LEU A 114 4.36 4.71 -8.62
C LEU A 114 3.32 5.42 -9.48
N THR A 115 2.85 4.76 -10.55
CA THR A 115 1.80 5.31 -11.41
C THR A 115 0.48 4.62 -11.13
N GLY A 116 -0.60 5.39 -11.01
CA GLY A 116 -1.95 4.87 -10.78
C GLY A 116 -2.22 4.42 -9.35
N HIS A 117 -1.45 4.92 -8.37
CA HIS A 117 -1.71 4.67 -6.97
C HIS A 117 -3.07 5.29 -6.55
N PRO A 118 -3.90 4.61 -5.74
CA PRO A 118 -5.21 5.11 -5.31
C PRO A 118 -5.13 6.43 -4.52
N ASN A 119 -3.96 6.74 -3.97
CA ASN A 119 -3.62 8.07 -3.50
C ASN A 119 -2.78 8.83 -4.54
N ALA A 120 -3.36 9.87 -5.14
CA ALA A 120 -2.70 10.70 -6.15
C ALA A 120 -1.48 11.49 -5.64
N SER A 121 -1.33 11.65 -4.32
CA SER A 121 -0.17 12.30 -3.70
C SER A 121 0.99 11.34 -3.43
N CYS A 122 0.78 10.03 -3.55
CA CYS A 122 1.80 9.00 -3.32
C CYS A 122 2.30 8.42 -4.66
N THR A 123 2.87 9.25 -5.52
CA THR A 123 3.31 8.88 -6.88
C THR A 123 4.80 8.60 -7.01
N SER A 124 5.58 8.87 -5.97
CA SER A 124 6.99 8.46 -5.90
C SER A 124 7.40 8.20 -4.45
N ALA A 125 8.51 7.53 -4.23
CA ALA A 125 9.13 7.36 -2.94
C ALA A 125 10.64 7.24 -3.15
N THR A 126 11.42 7.99 -2.39
CA THR A 126 12.87 7.88 -2.39
C THR A 126 13.30 7.06 -1.17
N VAL A 127 13.91 5.92 -1.45
CA VAL A 127 14.44 4.98 -0.47
C VAL A 127 15.93 5.26 -0.32
N THR A 128 16.36 5.53 0.91
CA THR A 128 17.78 5.66 1.29
C THR A 128 18.09 4.69 2.44
N GLU A 129 19.38 4.46 2.73
CA GLU A 129 19.80 3.63 3.87
C GLU A 129 19.26 4.11 5.22
N THR A 130 18.95 5.40 5.36
CA THR A 130 18.45 5.99 6.60
C THR A 130 16.95 6.26 6.64
N ARG A 131 16.29 6.48 5.49
CA ARG A 131 14.84 6.78 5.45
C ARG A 131 14.15 6.44 4.14
N ILE A 132 12.83 6.30 4.19
CA ILE A 132 11.96 6.41 3.02
C ILE A 132 11.33 7.80 3.04
N GLU A 133 11.64 8.61 2.04
CA GLU A 133 11.01 9.89 1.80
C GLU A 133 9.85 9.68 0.82
N THR A 134 8.62 9.86 1.27
CA THR A 134 7.45 9.95 0.38
C THR A 134 7.20 11.41 -0.01
N PRO A 135 6.44 11.69 -1.09
CA PRO A 135 6.18 13.04 -1.54
C PRO A 135 5.28 13.75 -0.53
N ALA A 136 5.44 15.07 -0.42
CA ALA A 136 4.64 15.87 0.49
C ALA A 136 3.14 15.65 0.22
N GLY A 137 2.38 15.28 1.26
CA GLY A 137 0.93 15.02 1.16
C GLY A 137 0.54 13.55 1.03
N CYS A 138 1.50 12.63 0.98
CA CYS A 138 1.24 11.21 1.21
C CYS A 138 0.97 10.98 2.72
N PRO A 139 -0.22 10.48 3.12
CA PRO A 139 -0.67 10.36 4.50
C PRO A 139 -0.04 9.20 5.27
#